data_AF-A0A8K1D8N5-F1
#
_entry.id   AF-A0A8K1D8N5-F1
#
_cell.length_a   1.000
_cell.length_b   1.000
_cell.length_c   1.000
_cell.angle_alpha   90.00
_cell.angle_beta   90.00
_cell.angle_gamma   90.00
#
_symmetry.space_group_name_H-M   'P 1'
#
loop_
_entity.id
_entity.type
_entity.pdbx_description
1 polymer ?
#
loop_
_entity_poly.entity_id
_entity_poly.type
_entity_poly.pdbx_seq_one_letter_code
_entity_poly.pdbx_strand_id
1 'polypeptide(L)' 'ANCIDSTAPAEAVFAGEVKKMTAERMKPQEQLTLEPYERDHAVVVGVYR' A
#
# COMPACT_ATOMS: atom_id res chain seq x y z
N ALA A 1 -6.54 1.97 4.45
CA ALA A 1 -6.83 2.64 3.15
C ALA A 1 -7.70 3.88 3.33
N ASN A 2 -8.75 3.82 4.16
CA ASN A 2 -9.70 4.93 4.36
C ASN A 2 -9.09 6.27 4.82
N CYS A 3 -7.90 6.26 5.46
CA CYS A 3 -7.19 7.49 5.84
C CYS A 3 -6.47 8.19 4.67
N ILE A 4 -6.33 7.53 3.51
CA ILE A 4 -5.72 8.09 2.30
C ILE A 4 -6.82 8.58 1.35
N ASP A 5 -7.75 7.68 1.03
CA ASP A 5 -8.96 7.97 0.26
C ASP A 5 -10.08 7.06 0.77
N SER A 6 -11.15 7.67 1.28
CA SER A 6 -12.32 6.97 1.84
C SER A 6 -13.37 6.61 0.79
N THR A 7 -13.19 7.06 -0.46
CA THR A 7 -14.13 6.87 -1.56
C THR A 7 -13.69 5.80 -2.55
N ALA A 8 -12.40 5.50 -2.60
CA ALA A 8 -11.82 4.48 -3.46
C ALA A 8 -11.72 3.12 -2.76
N PRO A 9 -11.83 2.00 -3.50
CA PRO A 9 -11.61 0.67 -2.94
C PRO A 9 -10.14 0.50 -2.49
N ALA A 10 -9.93 -0.27 -1.42
CA ALA A 10 -8.63 -0.42 -0.77
C ALA A 10 -7.54 -0.91 -1.74
N GLU A 11 -7.88 -1.83 -2.64
CA GLU A 11 -6.96 -2.36 -3.66
C GLU A 11 -6.47 -1.27 -4.62
N ALA A 12 -7.33 -0.34 -5.01
CA ALA A 12 -6.95 0.77 -5.87
C ALA A 12 -6.02 1.75 -5.15
N VAL A 13 -6.30 2.01 -3.86
CA VAL A 13 -5.43 2.84 -3.00
C VAL A 13 -4.05 2.19 -2.84
N PHE A 14 -4.00 0.88 -2.57
CA PHE A 14 -2.73 0.16 -2.43
C PHE A 14 -1.91 0.18 -3.72
N ALA A 15 -2.53 -0.08 -4.87
CA ALA A 15 -1.85 0.00 -6.16
C ALA A 15 -1.34 1.42 -6.46
N GLY A 16 -2.05 2.45 -6.01
CA GLY A 16 -1.63 3.85 -6.11
C GLY A 16 -0.38 4.14 -5.26
N GLU A 17 -0.36 3.71 -4.01
CA GLU A 17 0.78 3.92 -3.11
C GLU A 17 2.02 3.14 -3.54
N VAL A 18 1.88 1.90 -4.02
CA VAL A 18 3.00 1.11 -4.57
C VAL A 18 3.63 1.80 -5.79
N LYS A 19 2.81 2.44 -6.64
CA LYS A 19 3.31 3.23 -7.78
C LYS A 19 4.08 4.47 -7.32
N LYS A 20 3.58 5.20 -6.30
CA LYS A 20 4.29 6.34 -5.72
C LYS A 20 5.64 5.93 -5.14
N MET A 21 5.66 4.85 -4.37
CA MET A 21 6.89 4.26 -3.81
C MET A 21 7.93 3.95 -4.90
N THR A 22 7.49 3.36 -6.02
CA THR A 22 8.37 3.11 -7.17
C THR A 22 8.89 4.41 -7.79
N ALA A 23 8.06 5.45 -7.90
CA ALA A 23 8.46 6.76 -8.39
C ALA A 23 9.49 7.45 -7.47
N GLU A 24 9.42 7.20 -6.17
CA GLU A 24 10.37 7.67 -5.15
C GLU A 24 11.68 6.86 -5.10
N ARG A 25 11.95 6.02 -6.11
CA ARG A 25 13.11 5.12 -6.20
C ARG A 25 13.17 4.03 -5.13
N MET A 26 12.05 3.76 -4.48
CA MET A 26 11.94 2.69 -3.49
C MET A 26 11.36 1.46 -4.18
N LYS A 27 12.09 0.34 -4.15
CA LYS A 27 11.70 -0.89 -4.84
C LYS A 27 10.82 -1.75 -3.92
N PRO A 28 9.51 -1.92 -4.19
CA PRO A 28 8.64 -2.79 -3.40
C PRO A 28 9.06 -4.26 -3.57
N GLN A 29 8.96 -5.04 -2.49
CA GLN A 29 9.32 -6.46 -2.44
C GLN A 29 8.16 -7.33 -1.99
N GLU A 30 7.43 -6.90 -0.96
CA GLU A 30 6.33 -7.65 -0.36
C GLU A 30 5.17 -6.72 -0.04
N GLN A 31 3.95 -7.23 -0.18
CA GLN A 31 2.73 -6.56 0.26
C GLN A 31 1.89 -7.58 1.04
N LEU A 32 1.46 -7.20 2.24
CA LEU A 32 0.65 -8.03 3.13
C LEU A 32 -0.56 -7.22 3.61
N THR A 33 -1.74 -7.83 3.66
CA THR A 33 -2.92 -7.27 4.32
C THR A 33 -2.96 -7.70 5.78
N LEU A 34 -3.41 -6.83 6.68
CA LEU A 34 -3.46 -7.11 8.13
C LEU A 34 -4.75 -7.81 8.58
N GLU A 35 -5.43 -8.49 7.66
CA GLU A 35 -6.65 -9.23 7.94
C GLU A 35 -6.34 -10.53 8.70
N PRO A 36 -7.08 -10.88 9.77
CA PRO A 36 -8.40 -10.34 10.17
C PRO A 36 -8.36 -9.19 11.20
N TYR A 37 -7.18 -8.74 11.64
CA TYR A 37 -7.04 -7.80 12.75
C TYR A 37 -7.42 -6.36 12.36
N GLU A 38 -7.01 -5.91 11.17
CA GLU A 38 -7.34 -4.59 10.65
C GLU A 38 -7.90 -4.68 9.23
N ARG A 39 -9.12 -4.17 9.03
CA ARG A 39 -9.77 -4.11 7.72
C ARG A 39 -9.16 -2.99 6.87
N ASP A 40 -9.01 -3.25 5.58
CA ASP A 40 -8.50 -2.30 4.57
C ASP A 40 -7.11 -1.73 4.91
N HIS A 41 -6.31 -2.43 5.72
CA HIS A 41 -4.93 -2.07 6.03
C HIS A 41 -3.96 -3.02 5.34
N ALA A 42 -2.93 -2.45 4.72
CA ALA A 42 -1.86 -3.19 4.09
C ALA A 42 -0.51 -2.58 4.44
N VAL A 43 0.49 -3.45 4.59
CA VAL A 43 1.89 -3.09 4.78
C VAL A 43 2.63 -3.47 3.51
N VAL A 44 3.38 -2.52 2.96
CA VAL A 44 4.25 -2.74 1.81
C VAL A 44 5.69 -2.60 2.27
N VAL A 45 6.49 -3.64 2.07
CA VAL A 45 7.91 -3.67 2.39
C VAL A 45 8.70 -3.47 1.11
N GLY A 46 9.72 -2.62 1.15
CA GLY A 46 10.65 -2.50 0.04
C GLY A 46 11.97 -1.88 0.44
N VAL A 47 12.88 -1.84 -0.53
CA VAL A 47 14.27 -1.42 -0.34
C VAL A 47 14.51 -0.10 -1.06
N TYR A 48 15.10 0.85 -0.35
CA TYR A 48 15.58 2.12 -0.89
C TYR A 48 17.08 2.00 -1.25
N ARG A 49 17.48 2.51 -2.42
CA ARG A 49 18.88 2.52 -2.89
C ARG A 49 19.23 3.86 -3.54
#